data_AF-A0A4V2RFW7-F1
#
_entry.id   AF-A0A4V2RFW7-F1
#
_cell.length_a   1.000
_cell.length_b   1.000
_cell.length_c   1.000
_cell.angle_alpha   90.00
_cell.angle_beta   90.00
_cell.angle_gamma   90.00
#
_symmetry.space_group_name_H-M   'P 1'
#
loop_
_entity.id
_entity.type
_entity.pdbx_description
1 polymer ?
#
loop_
_entity_poly.entity_id
_entity_poly.type
_entity_poly.pdbx_seq_one_letter_code
_entity_poly.pdbx_strand_id
1 'polypeptide(L)'
;MLASLRLWPMFCRARSYLGNGVMHPRDKEFADDILRILRAKGHRAEPHSIKSWAIANGWKPSAANELAALAIKIGGLKAKPSLTKIYNAEGKYLSWQA
;
A
#
# COMPACT_ATOMS: atom_id res chain seq x y z
N MET A 1 -4.36 13.29 -10.84
CA MET A 1 -5.04 11.99 -11.02
C MET A 1 -5.02 11.25 -9.69
N LEU A 2 -6.17 11.10 -9.04
CA LEU A 2 -6.32 10.24 -7.85
C LEU A 2 -6.08 8.80 -8.31
N ALA A 3 -5.30 8.03 -7.56
CA ALA A 3 -5.13 6.60 -7.82
C ALA A 3 -6.53 5.98 -7.84
N SER A 4 -6.99 5.61 -9.03
CA SER A 4 -8.34 5.08 -9.22
C SER A 4 -8.48 3.85 -8.32
N LEU A 5 -9.54 3.80 -7.51
CA LEU A 5 -9.89 2.70 -6.60
C LEU A 5 -9.84 1.30 -7.25
N ARG A 6 -9.76 1.23 -8.59
CA ARG A 6 -9.52 0.01 -9.39
C ARG A 6 -8.13 -0.62 -9.23
N LEU A 7 -7.10 0.13 -8.82
CA LEU A 7 -5.75 -0.42 -8.63
C LEU A 7 -5.57 -1.11 -7.27
N TRP A 8 -6.46 -0.85 -6.32
CA TRP A 8 -6.34 -1.29 -4.93
C TRP A 8 -6.59 -2.80 -4.69
N PRO A 9 -7.54 -3.47 -5.37
CA PRO A 9 -7.76 -4.90 -5.23
C PRO A 9 -6.56 -5.78 -5.62
N MET A 10 -5.74 -5.34 -6.58
CA MET A 10 -4.52 -6.07 -6.98
C MET A 10 -3.31 -5.72 -6.12
N PHE A 11 -3.34 -4.56 -5.45
CA PHE A 11 -2.33 -4.02 -4.55
C PHE A 11 -2.14 -4.87 -3.29
N CYS A 12 -3.23 -5.44 -2.77
CA CYS A 12 -3.28 -6.17 -1.51
C CYS A 12 -3.50 -7.67 -1.72
N ARG A 13 -2.77 -8.26 -2.69
CA ARG A 13 -2.52 -9.72 -2.68
C ARG A 13 -1.55 -10.14 -1.55
N ALA A 14 -1.10 -9.19 -0.72
CA ALA A 14 -0.65 -9.45 0.64
C ALA A 14 -1.84 -9.98 1.44
N ARG A 15 -2.03 -11.30 1.37
CA ARG A 15 -3.00 -12.02 2.19
C ARG A 15 -2.57 -11.83 3.65
N SER A 16 -3.10 -10.80 4.30
CA SER A 16 -3.06 -10.70 5.76
C SER A 16 -3.69 -11.99 6.27
N TYR A 17 -2.88 -12.87 6.84
CA TYR A 17 -3.39 -14.11 7.42
C TYR A 17 -4.33 -13.71 8.56
N LEU A 18 -5.62 -13.96 8.35
CA LEU A 18 -6.80 -13.50 9.10
C LEU A 18 -6.77 -13.74 10.63
N GLY A 19 -5.75 -14.41 11.16
CA GLY A 19 -5.64 -14.78 12.58
C GLY A 19 -5.27 -13.61 13.50
N ASN A 20 -4.24 -12.84 13.15
CA ASN A 20 -3.60 -11.92 14.11
C ASN A 20 -3.94 -10.49 13.70
N GLY A 21 -4.48 -9.67 14.61
CA GLY A 21 -4.85 -8.27 14.33
C GLY A 21 -3.67 -7.33 14.05
N VAL A 22 -2.53 -7.87 13.64
CA VAL A 22 -1.25 -7.20 13.45
C VAL A 22 -0.71 -7.61 12.09
N MET A 23 -0.26 -6.61 11.32
CA MET A 23 0.36 -6.85 10.01
C MET A 23 1.68 -7.63 10.20
N HIS A 24 1.85 -8.74 9.49
CA HIS A 24 3.11 -9.50 9.57
C HIS A 24 4.27 -8.60 9.10
N PRO A 25 5.48 -8.66 9.68
CA PRO A 25 6.61 -7.80 9.28
C PRO A 25 6.87 -7.81 7.77
N ARG A 26 6.72 -9.00 7.17
CA ARG A 26 6.84 -9.19 5.72
C ARG A 26 5.74 -8.48 4.93
N ASP A 27 4.49 -8.52 5.41
CA ASP A 27 3.39 -7.77 4.80
C ASP A 27 3.62 -6.27 4.90
N LYS A 28 4.19 -5.82 6.03
CA LYS A 28 4.54 -4.42 6.27
C LYS A 28 5.61 -3.92 5.30
N GLU A 29 6.64 -4.72 5.04
CA GLU A 29 7.66 -4.44 4.02
C GLU A 29 7.04 -4.37 2.62
N PHE A 30 6.17 -5.33 2.29
CA PHE A 30 5.41 -5.28 1.04
C PHE A 30 4.58 -3.99 0.94
N ALA A 31 3.85 -3.60 1.98
CA ALA A 31 3.06 -2.37 1.96
C ALA A 31 3.94 -1.11 1.82
N ASP A 32 5.11 -1.05 2.47
CA ASP A 32 6.07 0.05 2.33
C ASP A 32 6.55 0.19 0.88
N ASP A 33 7.00 -0.92 0.28
CA ASP A 33 7.49 -0.96 -1.10
C ASP A 33 6.43 -0.44 -2.07
N ILE A 34 5.21 -0.94 -1.92
CA ILE A 34 4.13 -0.64 -2.85
C ILE A 34 3.68 0.83 -2.71
N LEU A 35 3.55 1.35 -1.49
CA LEU A 35 3.26 2.77 -1.25
C LEU A 35 4.37 3.69 -1.79
N ARG A 36 5.64 3.26 -1.72
CA ARG A 36 6.76 3.98 -2.34
C ARG A 36 6.70 3.96 -3.86
N ILE A 37 6.39 2.82 -4.48
CA ILE A 37 6.19 2.70 -5.94
C ILE A 37 5.11 3.66 -6.40
N LEU A 38 3.94 3.67 -5.73
CA LEU A 38 2.86 4.59 -6.06
C LEU A 38 3.30 6.05 -5.97
N ARG A 39 3.96 6.40 -4.87
CA ARG A 39 4.42 7.76 -4.65
C ARG A 39 5.44 8.20 -5.70
N ALA A 40 6.36 7.33 -6.07
CA ALA A 40 7.33 7.59 -7.13
C ALA A 40 6.65 7.79 -8.50
N LYS A 41 5.58 7.03 -8.79
CA LYS A 41 4.74 7.17 -9.99
C LYS A 41 3.75 8.34 -9.91
N GLY A 42 3.73 9.11 -8.82
CA GLY A 42 2.90 10.32 -8.67
C GLY A 42 1.49 10.08 -8.13
N HIS A 43 1.18 8.85 -7.72
CA HIS A 43 -0.09 8.50 -7.09
C HIS A 43 -0.09 8.91 -5.62
N ARG A 44 -1.17 9.59 -5.20
CA ARG A 44 -1.42 9.89 -3.79
C ARG A 44 -2.42 8.88 -3.24
N ALA A 45 -1.97 8.15 -2.23
CA ALA A 45 -2.79 7.23 -1.45
C ALA A 45 -3.37 7.99 -0.26
N GLU A 46 -4.66 8.30 -0.32
CA GLU A 46 -5.35 9.08 0.72
C GLU A 46 -5.63 8.16 1.92
N PRO A 47 -5.05 8.40 3.12
CA PRO A 47 -5.02 7.43 4.22
C PRO A 47 -6.42 6.96 4.64
N HIS A 48 -7.40 7.86 4.57
CA HIS A 48 -8.79 7.57 4.88
C HIS A 48 -9.38 6.59 3.87
N SER A 49 -9.15 6.81 2.58
CA SER A 49 -9.57 5.90 1.50
C SER A 49 -8.96 4.51 1.64
N ILE A 50 -7.69 4.41 2.04
CA ILE A 50 -7.00 3.13 2.25
C ILE A 50 -7.62 2.36 3.41
N LYS A 51 -7.89 3.04 4.52
CA LYS A 51 -8.52 2.44 5.70
C LYS A 51 -9.92 1.93 5.38
N SER A 52 -10.75 2.75 4.74
CA SER A 52 -12.10 2.39 4.34
C SER A 52 -12.11 1.21 3.36
N TRP A 53 -11.18 1.20 2.40
CA TRP A 53 -11.01 0.06 1.49
C TRP A 53 -10.59 -1.21 2.23
N ALA A 54 -9.63 -1.14 3.14
CA ALA A 54 -9.14 -2.30 3.88
C ALA A 54 -10.26 -2.93 4.71
N ILE A 55 -11.02 -2.11 5.44
CA ILE A 55 -12.19 -2.55 6.22
C ILE A 55 -13.24 -3.18 5.29
N ALA A 56 -13.54 -2.56 4.14
CA ALA A 56 -14.48 -3.10 3.15
C ALA A 56 -14.03 -4.45 2.56
N ASN A 57 -12.72 -4.73 2.53
CA ASN A 57 -12.14 -5.99 2.06
C ASN A 57 -11.94 -7.01 3.19
N GLY A 58 -12.56 -6.79 4.36
CA GLY A 58 -12.52 -7.72 5.49
C GLY A 58 -11.23 -7.68 6.30
N TRP A 59 -10.41 -6.63 6.15
CA TRP A 59 -9.24 -6.46 7.02
C TRP A 59 -9.68 -6.02 8.41
N LYS A 60 -8.94 -6.48 9.42
CA LYS A 60 -9.16 -6.03 10.80
C LYS A 60 -8.88 -4.51 10.90
N PRO A 61 -9.68 -3.75 11.68
CA PRO A 61 -9.50 -2.31 11.83
C PRO A 61 -8.09 -1.90 12.28
N SER A 62 -7.45 -2.70 13.14
CA SER A 62 -6.08 -2.47 13.60
C SER A 62 -5.07 -2.50 12.45
N ALA A 63 -5.10 -3.54 11.61
CA ALA A 63 -4.22 -3.66 10.44
C ALA A 63 -4.51 -2.56 9.39
N ALA A 64 -5.78 -2.21 9.20
CA ALA A 64 -6.17 -1.09 8.33
C ALA A 64 -5.60 0.25 8.85
N ASN A 65 -5.55 0.44 10.16
CA ASN A 65 -5.00 1.63 10.78
C ASN A 65 -3.46 1.69 10.64
N GLU A 66 -2.77 0.55 10.79
CA GLU A 66 -1.32 0.46 10.53
C GLU A 66 -0.99 0.81 9.08
N LEU A 67 -1.76 0.31 8.13
CA LEU A 67 -1.58 0.60 6.70
C LEU A 67 -1.81 2.10 6.41
N ALA A 68 -2.84 2.69 6.99
CA ALA A 68 -3.10 4.13 6.86
C ALA A 68 -1.96 4.96 7.46
N ALA A 69 -1.41 4.56 8.61
CA ALA A 69 -0.26 5.23 9.22
C ALA A 69 1.00 5.17 8.34
N LEU A 70 1.26 4.03 7.68
CA LEU A 70 2.33 3.90 6.70
C LEU A 70 2.12 4.81 5.50
N ALA A 71 0.89 4.90 4.99
CA ALA A 71 0.57 5.79 3.89
C ALA A 71 0.77 7.27 4.25
N ILE A 72 0.41 7.70 5.46
CA ILE A 72 0.70 9.04 5.97
C ILE A 72 2.21 9.27 6.00
N LYS A 73 2.96 8.33 6.59
CA LYS A 73 4.42 8.43 6.71
C LYS A 73 5.08 8.55 5.34
N ILE A 74 4.69 7.71 4.38
CA ILE A 74 5.29 7.68 3.05
C ILE A 74 4.83 8.89 2.22
N GLY A 75 3.56 9.27 2.32
CA GLY A 75 2.99 10.44 1.66
C GLY A 75 3.64 11.76 2.12
N GLY A 76 3.94 11.87 3.41
CA GLY A 76 4.57 13.03 4.04
C GLY A 76 6.09 13.14 3.91
N LEU A 77 6.77 12.12 3.37
CA LEU A 77 8.21 12.19 3.08
C LEU A 77 8.50 13.40 2.17
N LYS A 78 9.53 14.20 2.44
CA LYS A 78 9.79 15.42 1.64
C LYS A 78 10.35 15.13 0.24
N ALA A 79 11.15 14.07 0.11
CA ALA A 79 11.78 13.64 -1.14
C ALA A 79 11.07 12.41 -1.72
N LYS A 80 11.03 12.27 -3.06
CA LYS A 80 10.51 11.06 -3.72
C LYS A 80 11.31 9.84 -3.22
N PRO A 81 10.65 8.75 -2.80
CA PRO A 81 11.37 7.59 -2.30
C PRO A 81 12.07 6.90 -3.47
N SER A 82 13.33 6.49 -3.26
CA SER A 82 14.08 5.76 -4.27
C SER A 82 13.52 4.34 -4.45
N LEU A 83 13.26 3.95 -5.70
CA LEU A 83 12.82 2.60 -6.05
C LEU A 83 13.99 1.62 -6.23
N THR A 84 15.24 2.09 -6.13
CA THR A 84 16.45 1.27 -6.37
C THR A 84 16.60 0.08 -5.43
N LYS A 85 15.97 0.12 -4.25
CA LYS A 85 15.98 -0.98 -3.28
C LYS A 85 14.87 -2.01 -3.53
N ILE A 86 13.89 -1.70 -4.37
CA ILE A 86 12.72 -2.54 -4.58
C ILE A 86 12.93 -3.39 -5.82
N TYR A 87 13.05 -4.71 -5.63
CA TYR A 87 13.20 -5.66 -6.73
C TYR A 87 11.99 -5.59 -7.68
N ASN A 88 12.27 -5.39 -8.97
CA ASN A 88 11.29 -5.32 -10.06
C ASN A 88 10.11 -4.36 -9.79
N ALA A 89 10.41 -3.15 -9.31
CA ALA A 89 9.40 -2.13 -9.01
C ALA A 89 8.48 -1.81 -10.20
N GLU A 90 9.04 -1.74 -11.42
CA GLU A 90 8.26 -1.45 -12.62
C GLU A 90 7.38 -2.60 -13.06
N GLY A 91 7.89 -3.84 -13.09
CA GLY A 91 7.09 -5.01 -13.40
C GLY A 91 5.96 -5.23 -12.40
N LYS A 92 6.19 -4.97 -11.12
CA LYS A 92 5.13 -4.95 -10.09
C LYS A 92 4.06 -3.92 -10.42
N TYR A 93 4.45 -2.68 -10.73
CA TYR A 93 3.50 -1.62 -11.10
C TYR A 93 2.68 -1.98 -12.35
N LEU A 94 3.33 -2.50 -13.39
CA LEU A 94 2.67 -2.95 -14.62
C LEU A 94 1.69 -4.09 -14.36
N SER A 95 2.04 -5.03 -13.47
CA SER A 95 1.14 -6.13 -13.08
C SER A 95 -0.14 -5.68 -12.37
N TRP A 96 -0.18 -4.45 -11.84
CA TRP A 96 -1.39 -3.86 -11.25
C TRP A 96 -2.23 -3.12 -12.27
N GLN A 97 -1.63 -2.67 -13.37
CA GLN A 97 -2.30 -1.94 -14.45
C GLN A 97 -2.95 -2.86 -15.49
N ALA A 98 -2.43 -4.08 -15.63
CA ALA A 98 -2.97 -5.13 -16.50
C ALA A 98 -4.23 -5.77 -15.92
#